data_AF-A0A4Y8QXV5-F1
#
_entry.id   AF-A0A4Y8QXV5-F1
#
_cell.length_a   1.000
_cell.length_b   1.000
_cell.length_c   1.000
_cell.angle_alpha   90.00
_cell.angle_beta   90.00
_cell.angle_gamma   90.00
#
_symmetry.space_group_name_H-M   'P 1'
#
loop_
_entity.id
_entity.type
_entity.pdbx_description
1 polymer ?
#
loop_
_entity_poly.entity_id
_entity_poly.type
_entity_poly.pdbx_seq_one_letter_code
_entity_poly.pdbx_strand_id
1 'polypeptide(L)' 'MANDDVVTPADLERVLGVPAKQIRDLLRAEYGRLAEQGETRWELTDEQVAHVRRALGRG' A
#
# COMPACT_ATOMS: atom_id res chain seq x y z
N MET A 1 -10.00 -21.95 2.91
CA MET A 1 -8.53 -21.81 2.82
C MET A 1 -8.26 -21.43 1.36
N ALA A 2 -7.74 -20.27 0.98
CA ALA A 2 -6.98 -19.24 1.67
C ALA A 2 -7.61 -17.86 1.38
N ASN A 3 -7.70 -17.00 2.38
CA ASN A 3 -7.62 -15.57 2.11
C ASN A 3 -6.11 -15.31 2.16
N ASP A 4 -5.43 -15.41 1.02
CA ASP A 4 -4.22 -14.63 0.82
C ASP A 4 -4.70 -13.17 0.94
N ASP A 5 -4.73 -12.63 2.17
CA ASP A 5 -5.14 -11.27 2.47
C ASP A 5 -4.05 -10.32 1.95
N VAL A 6 -3.86 -10.33 0.62
CA VAL A 6 -3.03 -9.40 -0.11
C VAL A 6 -3.57 -8.03 0.19
N VAL A 7 -2.84 -7.30 1.05
CA VAL A 7 -3.24 -5.96 1.43
C VAL A 7 -2.97 -5.04 0.26
N THR A 8 -4.01 -4.38 -0.23
CA THR A 8 -3.84 -3.42 -1.33
C THR A 8 -3.97 -1.99 -0.83
N PRO A 9 -3.50 -0.99 -1.61
CA PRO A 9 -3.76 0.41 -1.29
C PRO A 9 -5.24 0.74 -1.08
N ALA A 10 -6.15 0.02 -1.75
CA ALA A 10 -7.59 0.20 -1.58
C ALA A 10 -8.10 -0.32 -0.22
N ASP A 11 -7.47 -1.36 0.33
CA ASP A 11 -7.79 -1.87 1.65
C ASP A 11 -7.26 -0.92 2.73
N LEU A 12 -6.04 -0.40 2.54
CA LEU A 12 -5.49 0.63 3.40
C LEU A 12 -6.28 1.94 3.37
N GLU A 13 -6.87 2.31 2.23
CA GLU A 13 -7.76 3.46 2.14
C GLU A 13 -8.96 3.33 3.08
N ARG A 14 -9.60 2.16 3.11
CA ARG A 14 -10.74 1.90 4.00
C ARG A 14 -10.35 1.94 5.48
N VAL A 15 -9.16 1.44 5.81
CA VAL A 15 -8.68 1.36 7.20
C VAL A 15 -8.16 2.71 7.71
N LEU A 16 -7.42 3.45 6.88
CA LEU A 16 -6.76 4.70 7.26
C LEU A 16 -7.61 5.93 6.97
N GLY A 17 -8.67 5.82 6.16
CA GLY A 17 -9.46 6.96 5.69
C GLY A 17 -8.70 7.89 4.75
N VAL A 18 -7.58 7.42 4.18
CA VAL A 18 -6.70 8.19 3.29
C VAL A 18 -6.87 7.69 1.86
N PRO A 19 -6.99 8.57 0.84
CA PRO A 19 -7.20 8.12 -0.53
C PRO A 19 -6.11 7.17 -1.03
N ALA A 20 -6.47 6.08 -1.72
CA ALA A 20 -5.51 5.11 -2.26
C ALA A 20 -4.49 5.76 -3.20
N LYS A 21 -4.83 6.87 -3.86
CA LYS A 21 -3.87 7.66 -4.64
C LYS A 21 -2.68 8.12 -3.80
N GLN A 22 -2.94 8.69 -2.62
CA GLN A 22 -1.89 9.18 -1.72
C GLN A 22 -1.03 8.03 -1.19
N ILE A 23 -1.66 6.89 -0.88
CA ILE A 23 -0.93 5.66 -0.50
C ILE A 23 -0.02 5.19 -1.64
N ARG A 24 -0.53 5.15 -2.89
CA ARG A 24 0.27 4.78 -4.07
C ARG A 24 1.40 5.76 -4.35
N ASP A 25 1.19 7.05 -4.13
CA ASP A 25 2.22 8.07 -4.33
C ASP A 25 3.34 7.94 -3.29
N LEU A 26 3.00 7.67 -2.02
CA LEU A 26 3.99 7.33 -0.98
C LEU A 26 4.78 6.07 -1.35
N LEU A 27 4.08 4.99 -1.72
CA LEU A 27 4.72 3.73 -2.09
C LEU A 27 5.66 3.89 -3.30
N ARG A 28 5.27 4.72 -4.28
CA ARG A 28 6.11 5.05 -5.43
C ARG A 28 7.37 5.84 -5.06
N ALA A 29 7.26 6.74 -4.09
CA ALA A 29 8.39 7.55 -3.65
C ALA A 29 9.41 6.70 -2.87
N GLU A 30 8.95 5.78 -2.03
CA GLU A 30 9.80 4.98 -1.14
C GLU A 30 10.32 3.70 -1.80
N TYR A 31 9.47 2.99 -2.56
CA TYR A 31 9.78 1.66 -3.12
C TYR A 31 9.91 1.64 -4.64
N GLY A 32 9.71 2.77 -5.32
CA GLY A 32 9.78 2.88 -6.78
C GLY A 32 8.48 2.49 -7.51
N ARG A 33 8.51 2.44 -8.84
CA ARG A 33 7.30 2.19 -9.64
C ARG A 33 7.08 0.69 -9.84
N LEU A 34 5.84 0.22 -9.67
CA LEU A 34 5.41 -1.15 -10.00
C LEU A 34 5.87 -1.64 -11.39
N ALA A 35 5.84 -0.75 -12.40
CA ALA A 35 6.25 -1.09 -13.76
C ALA A 35 7.73 -1.51 -13.84
N GLU A 36 8.58 -1.00 -12.93
CA GLU A 36 10.00 -1.36 -12.84
C GLU A 36 10.18 -2.71 -12.13
N GLN A 37 9.17 -3.17 -11.40
CA GLN A 37 9.13 -4.46 -10.71
C GLN A 37 8.45 -5.55 -11.55
N GLY A 38 7.90 -5.21 -12.72
CA GLY A 38 7.14 -6.14 -13.57
C GLY A 38 5.74 -6.45 -13.05
N GLU A 39 5.25 -5.69 -12.07
CA GLU A 39 3.95 -5.91 -11.43
C GLU A 39 2.87 -4.99 -12.00
N THR A 40 1.63 -5.51 -12.03
CA THR A 40 0.46 -4.77 -12.51
C THR A 40 -0.43 -4.24 -11.37
N ARG A 41 -0.21 -4.74 -10.14
CA ARG A 41 -1.00 -4.40 -8.94
C ARG A 41 -0.07 -4.24 -7.74
N TRP A 42 -0.41 -3.33 -6.83
CA TRP A 42 0.26 -3.23 -5.53
C TRP A 42 -0.25 -4.34 -4.62
N GLU A 43 0.60 -5.33 -4.38
CA GLU A 43 0.43 -6.39 -3.40
C GLU A 43 1.36 -6.07 -2.22
N LEU A 44 0.82 -5.43 -1.18
CA LEU A 44 1.65 -4.87 -0.13
C LEU A 44 2.11 -5.95 0.83
N THR A 45 3.41 -5.97 1.10
CA THR A 45 3.98 -6.78 2.18
C THR A 45 3.62 -6.18 3.54
N ASP A 46 3.70 -6.99 4.60
CA ASP A 46 3.48 -6.52 5.96
C ASP A 46 4.37 -5.32 6.34
N GLU A 47 5.60 -5.29 5.82
CA GLU A 47 6.54 -4.17 6.01
C GLU A 47 6.04 -2.89 5.34
N GLN A 48 5.60 -2.97 4.09
CA GLN A 48 5.04 -1.83 3.36
C GLN A 48 3.75 -1.34 4.02
N VAL A 49 2.90 -2.25 4.49
CA VAL A 49 1.69 -1.92 5.25
C VAL A 49 2.03 -1.17 6.53
N ALA A 50 2.99 -1.69 7.32
CA ALA A 50 3.42 -1.04 8.55
C ALA A 50 4.01 0.35 8.28
N HIS A 51 4.79 0.49 7.20
CA HIS A 51 5.33 1.78 6.78
C HIS A 51 4.23 2.77 6.40
N VAL A 52 3.28 2.39 5.53
CA VAL A 52 2.16 3.25 5.13
C VAL A 52 1.32 3.66 6.35
N ARG A 53 1.02 2.72 7.26
CA ARG A 53 0.31 3.01 8.50
C ARG A 53 1.06 4.00 9.39
N ARG A 54 2.38 3.88 9.50
CA ARG A 54 3.20 4.81 10.28
C ARG A 54 3.28 6.20 9.64
N ALA A 55 3.36 6.27 8.32
CA ALA A 55 3.50 7.51 7.57
C ALA A 55 2.18 8.29 7.47
N LEU A 56 1.05 7.60 7.30
CA LEU A 56 -0.26 8.21 7.04
C LEU A 56 -1.27 8.06 8.18
N GLY A 57 -1.07 7.09 9.08
CA GLY A 57 -1.97 6.79 10.21
C GLY A 57 -1.80 7.71 11.42
N ARG A 58 -1.46 8.99 11.20
CA ARG A 58 -1.34 9.99 12.26
C ARG A 58 -2.26 11.18 12.00
N GLY A 59 -3.46 11.05 12.57
CA GLY A 59 -4.39 12.10 12.95
C GLY A 59 -4.98 11.73 14.29
#